data_AF-J3AMZ2-F1
#
_entry.id   AF-J3AMZ2-F1
#
_cell.length_a   1.000
_cell.length_b   1.000
_cell.length_c   1.000
_cell.angle_alpha   90.00
_cell.angle_beta   90.00
_cell.angle_gamma   90.00
#
_symmetry.space_group_name_H-M   'P 1'
#
loop_
_entity.id
_entity.type
_entity.pdbx_description
1 polymer ?
#
loop_
_entity_poly.entity_id
_entity_poly.type
_entity_poly.pdbx_seq_one_letter_code
_entity_poly.pdbx_strand_id
1 'polypeptide(L)' 'MKLVTSNAHEGIKASVAKVLSATWQRWRIHFMRNALARAGKSGRRVMTLEIVAGLSNNTVITLPDMAS' A
#
# COMPACT_ATOMS: atom_id res chain seq x y z
N MET A 1 -5.37 2.80 -21.18
CA MET A 1 -5.17 2.92 -19.72
C MET A 1 -3.97 2.06 -19.34
N LYS A 2 -2.93 2.64 -18.72
CA LYS A 2 -1.72 1.88 -18.32
C LYS A 2 -1.59 1.93 -16.80
N LEU A 3 -1.53 0.77 -16.18
CA LEU A 3 -1.42 0.61 -14.73
C LEU A 3 -0.03 0.08 -14.40
N VAL A 4 0.65 0.73 -13.46
CA VAL A 4 1.93 0.27 -12.93
C VAL A 4 1.75 -0.10 -11.47
N THR A 5 2.11 -1.33 -11.14
CA THR A 5 2.14 -1.80 -9.75
C THR A 5 3.59 -1.94 -9.28
N SER A 6 3.92 -1.34 -8.15
CA SER A 6 5.24 -1.54 -7.53
C SER A 6 5.16 -1.48 -6.00
N ASN A 7 6.24 -1.86 -5.34
CA ASN A 7 6.40 -1.62 -3.91
C ASN A 7 6.53 -0.11 -3.61
N ALA A 8 6.42 0.25 -2.34
CA ALA A 8 6.43 1.58 -1.73
C ALA A 8 7.70 2.43 -1.96
N HIS A 9 8.09 2.65 -3.22
CA HIS A 9 9.25 3.46 -3.57
C HIS A 9 8.78 4.81 -4.11
N GLU A 10 9.03 5.88 -3.36
CA GLU A 10 8.63 7.24 -3.75
C GLU A 10 9.23 7.65 -5.11
N GLY A 11 10.47 7.24 -5.40
CA GLY A 11 11.11 7.49 -6.69
C GLY A 11 10.41 6.80 -7.87
N ILE A 12 9.87 5.59 -7.67
CA ILE A 12 9.11 4.88 -8.71
C ILE A 12 7.76 5.55 -8.92
N LYS A 13 7.06 5.91 -7.85
CA LYS A 13 5.77 6.64 -7.93
C LYS A 13 5.92 7.96 -8.70
N ALA A 14 6.95 8.74 -8.38
CA ALA A 14 7.24 10.00 -9.06
C ALA A 14 7.60 9.78 -10.55
N SER A 15 8.42 8.77 -10.84
CA SER A 15 8.83 8.45 -12.22
C SER A 15 7.66 7.94 -13.07
N VAL A 16 6.77 7.14 -12.50
CA VAL A 16 5.56 6.64 -13.18
C VAL A 16 4.61 7.79 -13.53
N ALA A 17 4.42 8.75 -12.63
CA ALA A 17 3.62 9.92 -12.89
C ALA A 17 4.25 10.83 -13.96
N LYS A 18 5.58 11.01 -13.91
CA LYS A 18 6.30 11.96 -14.78
C LYS A 18 6.61 11.42 -16.18
N VAL A 19 6.95 10.14 -16.30
CA VAL A 19 7.48 9.54 -17.55
C VAL A 19 6.43 8.69 -18.26
N LEU A 20 5.63 7.95 -17.49
CA LEU A 20 4.72 6.94 -18.05
C LEU A 20 3.27 7.42 -18.16
N SER A 21 2.94 8.59 -17.58
CA SER A 21 1.57 9.13 -17.48
C SER A 21 0.56 8.05 -17.09
N ALA A 22 0.96 7.18 -16.16
CA ALA A 22 0.25 5.97 -15.79
C ALA A 22 -0.21 6.03 -14.33
N THR A 23 -1.29 5.33 -14.03
CA THR A 23 -1.74 5.20 -12.65
C THR A 23 -0.79 4.26 -11.90
N TRP A 24 -0.29 4.70 -10.75
CA TRP A 24 0.51 3.88 -9.87
C TRP A 24 -0.35 3.27 -8.75
N GLN A 25 -0.19 1.97 -8.53
CA GLN A 25 -0.81 1.26 -7.42
C GLN A 25 0.25 0.53 -6.58
N ARG A 26 0.07 0.52 -5.26
CA ARG A 26 0.94 -0.21 -4.35
C ARG A 26 0.64 -1.71 -4.42
N TRP A 27 1.69 -2.53 -4.52
CA TRP A 27 1.52 -3.99 -4.60
C TRP A 27 1.02 -4.57 -3.26
N ARG A 28 -0.15 -5.21 -3.32
CA ARG A 28 -0.95 -5.61 -2.16
C ARG A 28 -0.21 -6.59 -1.24
N ILE A 29 0.46 -7.60 -1.79
CA ILE A 29 1.17 -8.63 -1.00
C ILE A 29 2.35 -8.02 -0.21
N HIS A 30 3.18 -7.18 -0.85
CA HIS A 30 4.30 -6.52 -0.15
C HIS A 30 3.80 -5.54 0.91
N PHE A 31 2.69 -4.85 0.63
CA PHE A 31 2.05 -3.99 1.60
C PHE A 31 1.58 -4.78 2.84
N MET A 32 0.85 -5.89 2.66
CA MET A 32 0.40 -6.74 3.76
C MET A 32 1.56 -7.26 4.61
N ARG A 33 2.63 -7.73 3.96
CA ARG A 33 3.82 -8.23 4.64
C ARG A 33 4.50 -7.14 5.48
N ASN A 34 4.62 -5.92 4.96
CA ASN A 34 5.21 -4.79 5.66
C ASN A 34 4.33 -4.30 6.82
N ALA A 35 3.02 -4.17 6.57
CA ALA A 35 2.01 -3.82 7.55
C ALA A 35 1.99 -4.78 8.75
N LEU A 36 1.93 -6.08 8.50
CA LEU A 36 1.89 -7.10 9.54
C LEU A 36 3.21 -7.22 10.31
N ALA A 37 4.35 -6.96 9.66
CA ALA A 37 5.64 -6.93 10.33
C ALA A 37 5.74 -5.79 11.35
N ARG A 38 5.07 -4.66 11.10
CA ARG A 38 5.04 -3.48 11.99
C ARG A 38 4.05 -3.61 13.15
N ALA A 39 3.02 -4.43 13.01
CA ALA A 39 1.89 -4.50 13.95
C ALA A 39 2.15 -5.30 15.26
N GLY A 40 3.36 -5.79 15.53
CA GLY A 40 3.65 -6.60 16.74
C GLY A 40 2.81 -7.89 16.85
N LYS A 41 2.75 -8.55 18.01
CA LYS A 41 1.88 -9.74 18.21
C LYS A 41 0.40 -9.36 18.39
N SER A 42 0.12 -8.29 19.15
CA SER A 42 -1.24 -7.87 19.52
C SER A 42 -1.94 -7.06 18.43
N GLY A 43 -1.20 -6.26 17.66
CA GLY A 43 -1.76 -5.41 16.60
C GLY A 43 -2.02 -6.13 15.27
N ARG A 44 -1.52 -7.35 15.07
CA ARG A 44 -1.74 -8.13 13.82
C ARG A 44 -3.21 -8.34 13.50
N ARG A 45 -4.06 -8.57 14.50
CA ARG A 45 -5.50 -8.80 14.29
C ARG A 45 -6.18 -7.54 13.75
N VAL A 46 -5.91 -6.39 14.37
CA VAL A 46 -6.43 -5.09 13.91
C VAL A 46 -5.89 -4.75 12.53
N MET A 47 -4.57 -4.88 12.33
CA MET A 47 -3.94 -4.61 11.03
C MET A 47 -4.48 -5.52 9.92
N THR A 48 -4.78 -6.79 10.22
CA THR A 48 -5.38 -7.72 9.25
C THR A 48 -6.77 -7.26 8.84
N LEU A 49 -7.60 -6.83 9.79
CA LEU A 49 -8.95 -6.32 9.51
C LEU A 49 -8.90 -5.04 8.67
N GLU A 50 -7.99 -4.12 8.99
CA GLU A 50 -7.80 -2.88 8.24
C GLU A 50 -7.29 -3.14 6.81
N ILE A 51 -6.32 -4.06 6.65
CA ILE A 51 -5.84 -4.51 5.34
C ILE A 51 -6.99 -5.07 4.52
N VAL A 52 -7.79 -5.98 5.08
CA VAL A 52 -8.90 -6.65 4.38
C VAL A 52 -9.95 -5.62 3.96
N ALA A 53 -10.28 -4.67 4.84
CA ALA A 53 -11.20 -3.58 4.54
C ALA A 53 -10.66 -2.60 3.48
N GLY A 54 -9.35 -2.35 3.43
CA GLY A 54 -8.73 -1.52 2.40
C GLY A 54 -8.65 -2.21 1.03
N LEU A 55 -8.51 -3.53 0.99
CA LEU A 55 -8.40 -4.30 -0.26
C LEU A 55 -9.72 -4.40 -1.04
N SER A 56 -10.87 -4.36 -0.35
CA SER A 56 -12.18 -4.43 -1.00
C SER A 56 -12.53 -3.18 -1.81
N ASN A 57 -11.99 -2.02 -1.42
CA ASN A 57 -12.36 -0.72 -1.98
C ASN A 57 -11.48 -0.26 -3.15
N ASN A 58 -10.49 -1.06 -3.58
CA ASN A 58 -9.53 -0.73 -4.64
C ASN A 58 -8.82 0.64 -4.47
N THR A 59 -8.88 1.22 -3.27
CA THR A 59 -8.26 2.49 -2.93
C THR A 59 -6.76 2.29 -2.80
N VAL A 60 -6.01 3.30 -3.27
CA VAL A 60 -4.58 3.43 -2.96
C VAL A 60 -4.46 3.23 -1.46
N ILE A 61 -3.82 2.14 -1.03
CA ILE A 61 -3.73 1.81 0.39
C ILE A 61 -2.73 2.78 1.03
N THR A 62 -3.20 4.00 1.25
CA THR A 62 -2.63 4.94 2.21
C THR A 62 -3.19 4.49 3.55
N LEU A 63 -2.36 3.82 4.34
CA LEU A 63 -2.64 3.70 5.76
C LEU A 63 -2.83 5.12 6.31
N PRO A 64 -3.86 5.38 7.13
CA PRO A 64 -3.83 6.55 7.98
C PRO A 64 -2.53 6.48 8.78
N ASP A 65 -1.89 7.63 8.87
CA ASP A 65 -0.65 7.89 9.58
C ASP A 65 -0.65 7.22 10.97
N MET A 66 0.06 6.09 11.10
CA MET A 66 0.38 5.46 12.38
C MET A 66 1.65 6.11 12.96
N ALA A 67 1.63 7.44 13.02
CA ALA A 67 2.58 8.26 13.76
C ALA A 67 1.83 8.94 14.91
N SER A 68 1.66 8.18 15.98
CA SER A 68 1.53 8.69 17.35
C SER A 68 2.18 7.69 18.28
#